data_AF-A0AA91DL37-F1
#
_entry.id   AF-A0AA91DL37-F1
#
_cell.length_a   1.000
_cell.length_b   1.000
_cell.length_c   1.000
_cell.angle_alpha   90.00
_cell.angle_beta   90.00
_cell.angle_gamma   90.00
#
_symmetry.space_group_name_H-M   'P 1'
#
loop_
_entity.id
_entity.type
_entity.pdbx_description
1 polymer ?
#
loop_
_entity_poly.entity_id
_entity_poly.type
_entity_poly.pdbx_seq_one_letter_code
_entity_poly.pdbx_strand_id
1 'polypeptide(L)'
;MSHIKREFGTDRSTDFSAILTTLRGLKPDVIVYASADAQAALVNRQMKQLGLTASFIAGDGVCTSEWSKLAASTNEGAYCSQAGAPREAMVALRTSTSDIRRASAPT
;
A
#
# COMPACT_ATOMS: atom_id res chain seq x y z
N MET A 1 11.85 24.84 -0.55
CA MET A 1 12.94 23.86 -0.82
C MET A 1 12.34 22.48 -0.64
N SER A 2 12.20 21.68 -1.70
CA SER A 2 11.66 20.32 -1.60
C SER A 2 12.78 19.38 -1.14
N HIS A 3 12.67 18.85 0.07
CA HIS A 3 13.63 17.90 0.61
C HIS A 3 13.15 16.49 0.30
N ILE A 4 13.78 15.84 -0.69
CA ILE A 4 13.48 14.45 -1.05
C ILE A 4 14.48 13.54 -0.33
N LYS A 5 13.99 12.75 0.63
CA LYS A 5 14.78 11.66 1.24
C LYS A 5 14.39 10.33 0.61
N ARG A 6 15.39 9.48 0.36
CA ARG A 6 15.21 8.11 -0.12
C ARG A 6 15.80 7.16 0.90
N GLU A 7 15.05 6.13 1.23
CA GLU A 7 15.41 5.08 2.18
C GLU A 7 15.01 3.74 1.57
N PHE A 8 15.74 2.68 1.93
CA PHE A 8 15.55 1.36 1.32
C PHE A 8 15.59 0.28 2.39
N GLY A 9 14.74 -0.74 2.22
CA GLY A 9 14.80 -1.99 2.96
C GLY A 9 15.16 -3.15 2.04
N THR A 10 14.93 -4.35 2.52
CA THR A 10 15.05 -5.61 1.76
C THR A 10 13.68 -6.27 1.61
N ASP A 11 13.59 -7.27 0.75
CA ASP A 11 12.42 -8.15 0.60
C ASP A 11 12.03 -8.88 1.90
N ARG A 12 12.97 -9.00 2.85
CA ARG A 12 12.78 -9.63 4.16
C ARG A 12 12.60 -8.63 5.31
N SER A 13 12.61 -7.33 5.03
CA SER A 13 12.46 -6.32 6.08
C SER A 13 11.06 -6.36 6.68
N THR A 14 10.99 -6.52 8.00
CA THR A 14 9.74 -6.51 8.79
C THR A 14 9.70 -5.36 9.80
N ASP A 15 10.86 -4.77 10.12
CA ASP A 15 10.99 -3.60 10.97
C ASP A 15 11.45 -2.39 10.14
N PHE A 16 10.65 -1.33 10.15
CA PHE A 16 10.89 -0.06 9.46
C PHE A 16 11.01 1.09 10.46
N SER A 17 11.03 0.83 11.76
CA SER A 17 11.01 1.83 12.82
C SER A 17 12.16 2.84 12.72
N ALA A 18 13.38 2.39 12.40
CA ALA A 18 14.55 3.25 12.23
C ALA A 18 14.39 4.23 11.05
N ILE A 19 13.93 3.71 9.91
CA ILE A 19 13.64 4.50 8.71
C ILE A 19 12.52 5.51 9.01
N LEU A 20 11.41 5.05 9.58
CA LEU A 20 10.26 5.88 9.90
C LEU A 20 10.57 6.93 10.98
N THR A 21 11.44 6.62 11.94
CA THR A 21 11.90 7.59 12.94
C THR A 21 12.72 8.70 12.30
N THR A 22 13.61 8.34 11.37
CA THR A 22 14.38 9.31 10.58
C THR A 22 13.44 10.20 9.77
N LEU A 23 12.45 9.59 9.09
CA LEU A 23 11.43 10.34 8.34
C LEU A 23 10.62 11.24 9.26
N ARG A 24 10.22 10.81 10.46
CA ARG A 24 9.48 11.65 11.43
C ARG A 24 10.22 12.95 11.73
N GLY A 25 11.53 12.88 11.90
CA GLY A 25 12.38 14.06 12.14
C GLY A 25 12.37 15.06 10.99
N LEU A 26 12.15 14.59 9.76
CA LEU A 26 12.04 15.41 8.56
C LEU A 26 10.65 15.99 8.33
N LYS A 27 9.64 15.55 9.09
CA LYS A 27 8.23 15.98 8.97
C LYS A 27 7.71 15.92 7.51
N PRO A 28 7.75 14.75 6.85
CA PRO A 28 7.31 14.62 5.47
C PRO A 28 5.81 14.85 5.35
N ASP A 29 5.41 15.49 4.25
CA ASP A 29 4.00 15.60 3.88
C ASP A 29 3.49 14.29 3.26
N VAL A 30 4.36 13.61 2.49
CA VAL A 30 4.04 12.40 1.72
C VAL A 30 5.15 11.37 1.84
N ILE A 31 4.77 10.11 2.03
CA ILE A 31 5.64 8.93 1.92
C ILE A 31 5.17 8.11 0.73
N VAL A 32 6.06 7.92 -0.25
CA VAL A 32 5.82 7.04 -1.40
C VAL A 32 6.52 5.71 -1.15
N TYR A 33 5.78 4.62 -1.25
CA TYR A 33 6.25 3.28 -0.94
C TYR A 33 6.07 2.32 -2.12
N ALA A 34 7.11 1.54 -2.40
CA ALA A 34 7.17 0.66 -3.56
C ALA A 34 7.57 -0.76 -3.15
N SER A 35 6.65 -1.51 -2.53
CA SER A 35 6.81 -2.95 -2.31
C SER A 35 5.47 -3.69 -2.40
N ALA A 36 5.44 -4.94 -1.95
CA ALA A 36 4.22 -5.72 -1.77
C ALA A 36 3.38 -5.31 -0.55
N ASP A 37 2.12 -5.71 -0.58
CA ASP A 37 1.07 -5.48 0.43
C ASP A 37 1.47 -5.81 1.88
N ALA A 38 2.12 -6.95 2.13
CA ALA A 38 2.44 -7.39 3.48
C ALA A 38 3.40 -6.42 4.19
N GLN A 39 4.45 -5.96 3.50
CA GLN A 39 5.39 -5.00 4.07
C GLN A 39 4.76 -3.60 4.15
N ALA A 40 3.92 -3.21 3.19
CA ALA A 40 3.17 -1.95 3.26
C ALA A 40 2.29 -1.88 4.52
N ALA A 41 1.59 -2.97 4.84
CA ALA A 41 0.80 -3.06 6.07
C ALA A 41 1.65 -2.86 7.34
N LEU A 42 2.86 -3.43 7.38
CA LEU A 42 3.80 -3.23 8.50
C LEU A 42 4.23 -1.76 8.61
N VAL A 43 4.53 -1.13 7.48
CA VAL A 43 4.86 0.31 7.43
C VAL A 43 3.69 1.16 7.94
N ASN A 44 2.45 0.92 7.49
CA ASN A 44 1.28 1.65 7.96
C ASN A 44 1.08 1.53 9.48
N ARG A 45 1.23 0.32 10.02
CA ARG A 45 1.13 0.06 11.47
C ARG A 45 2.20 0.83 12.24
N GLN A 46 3.45 0.76 11.81
CA GLN A 46 4.56 1.43 12.48
C GLN A 46 4.49 2.95 12.34
N MET A 47 4.00 3.48 11.21
CA MET A 47 3.71 4.91 11.05
C MET A 47 2.71 5.40 12.10
N LYS A 48 1.60 4.68 12.30
CA LYS A 48 0.60 5.01 13.34
C LYS A 48 1.21 4.94 14.74
N GLN A 49 2.00 3.90 15.05
CA GLN A 49 2.68 3.76 16.34
C GLN A 49 3.65 4.91 16.63
N LEU A 50 4.34 5.42 15.60
CA LEU A 50 5.28 6.54 15.71
C LEU A 50 4.60 7.92 15.64
N GLY A 51 3.27 7.98 15.51
CA GLY A 51 2.51 9.23 15.38
C GLY A 51 2.81 9.99 14.08
N LEU A 52 3.20 9.27 13.02
CA LEU A 52 3.56 9.86 11.73
C LEU A 52 2.29 10.05 10.89
N THR A 53 1.94 11.31 10.60
CA THR A 53 0.68 11.69 9.95
C THR A 53 0.82 11.98 8.45
N ALA A 54 1.98 11.69 7.87
CA ALA A 54 2.23 11.89 6.44
C ALA A 54 1.24 11.08 5.59
N SER A 55 0.84 11.64 4.45
CA SER A 55 0.04 10.89 3.47
C SER A 55 0.86 9.73 2.92
N PHE A 56 0.27 8.53 2.91
CA PHE A 56 0.95 7.34 2.40
C PHE A 56 0.43 6.99 1.00
N ILE A 57 1.33 6.86 0.04
CA ILE A 57 1.01 6.48 -1.35
C ILE A 57 1.82 5.24 -1.70
N ALA A 58 1.16 4.22 -2.22
CA ALA A 58 1.79 2.97 -2.65
C ALA A 58 1.60 2.65 -4.13
N GLY A 59 2.43 1.76 -4.66
CA GLY A 59 2.24 1.18 -5.99
C GLY A 59 1.07 0.19 -6.08
N ASP A 60 0.73 -0.23 -7.31
CA ASP A 60 -0.38 -1.18 -7.60
C ASP A 60 -0.24 -2.53 -6.90
N GLY A 61 0.98 -3.00 -6.68
CA GLY A 61 1.26 -4.24 -5.92
C GLY A 61 0.80 -4.22 -4.46
N VAL A 62 0.43 -3.06 -3.92
CA VAL A 62 -0.16 -2.89 -2.58
C VAL A 62 -1.68 -2.83 -2.61
N CYS A 63 -2.30 -2.58 -3.77
CA CYS A 63 -3.75 -2.46 -3.95
C CYS A 63 -4.48 -3.82 -3.86
N THR A 64 -4.23 -4.60 -2.81
CA THR A 64 -4.81 -5.92 -2.59
C THR A 64 -5.77 -5.90 -1.39
N SER A 65 -6.70 -6.86 -1.35
CA SER A 65 -7.54 -7.05 -0.16
C SER A 65 -6.73 -7.48 1.06
N GLU A 66 -5.60 -8.16 0.85
CA GLU A 66 -4.71 -8.59 1.93
C GLU A 66 -4.03 -7.41 2.60
N TRP A 67 -3.64 -6.36 1.86
CA TRP A 67 -3.12 -5.13 2.46
C TRP A 67 -4.09 -4.55 3.49
N SER A 68 -5.38 -4.41 3.15
CA SER A 68 -6.39 -3.89 4.08
C SER A 68 -6.59 -4.78 5.32
N LYS A 69 -6.60 -6.10 5.14
CA LYS A 69 -6.69 -7.05 6.25
C LYS A 69 -5.48 -6.95 7.17
N LEU A 70 -4.28 -6.97 6.59
CA LEU A 70 -3.02 -6.89 7.31
C LEU A 70 -2.82 -5.52 7.92
N ALA A 71 -3.28 -4.42 7.33
CA ALA A 71 -3.12 -3.10 7.91
C ALA A 71 -4.02 -2.89 9.14
N ALA A 72 -5.10 -3.66 9.31
CA ALA A 72 -6.03 -3.55 10.45
C ALA A 72 -6.42 -2.08 10.72
N SER A 73 -6.97 -1.41 9.71
CA SER A 73 -7.35 0.02 9.65
C SER A 73 -6.21 1.05 9.74
N THR A 74 -4.96 0.65 9.95
CA THR A 74 -3.83 1.61 9.99
C THR A 74 -3.51 2.26 8.64
N ASN A 75 -4.06 1.73 7.55
CA ASN A 75 -3.97 2.27 6.19
C ASN A 75 -5.14 3.22 5.82
N GLU A 76 -5.99 3.62 6.77
CA GLU A 76 -7.01 4.64 6.51
C GLU A 76 -6.38 5.95 6.03
N GLY A 77 -6.90 6.48 4.91
CA GLY A 77 -6.38 7.68 4.25
C GLY A 77 -5.12 7.43 3.41
N ALA A 78 -4.64 6.20 3.30
CA ALA A 78 -3.59 5.83 2.36
C ALA A 78 -4.16 5.62 0.95
N TYR A 79 -3.32 5.90 -0.04
CA TYR A 79 -3.64 5.72 -1.45
C TYR A 79 -2.74 4.66 -2.06
N CYS A 80 -3.23 3.99 -3.09
CA CYS A 80 -2.41 3.14 -3.92
C CYS A 80 -2.77 3.38 -5.40
N SER A 81 -1.78 3.35 -6.29
CA SER A 81 -2.00 3.54 -7.73
C SER A 81 -2.58 2.28 -8.34
N GLN A 82 -3.57 2.37 -9.23
CA GLN A 82 -4.02 1.20 -10.00
C GLN A 82 -3.81 1.41 -11.50
N ALA A 83 -3.28 0.39 -12.18
CA ALA A 83 -3.04 0.45 -13.62
C ALA A 83 -4.35 0.33 -14.46
N GLY A 84 -5.40 -0.24 -13.88
CA GLY A 84 -6.71 -0.41 -14.51
C GLY A 84 -7.73 0.63 -14.06
N ALA A 85 -8.68 0.98 -14.94
CA ALA A 85 -9.85 1.74 -14.55
C ALA A 85 -10.75 0.91 -13.61
N PRO A 86 -11.60 1.57 -12.79
CA PRO A 86 -12.54 0.88 -11.92
C PRO A 86 -13.36 -0.16 -12.69
N ARG A 87 -13.64 -1.30 -12.05
CA ARG A 87 -14.33 -2.43 -12.68
C ARG A 87 -15.68 -2.00 -13.28
N GLU A 88 -16.32 -1.01 -12.68
CA GLU A 88 -17.58 -0.41 -13.08
C GLU A 88 -17.47 0.31 -14.44
N ALA A 89 -16.34 0.98 -14.68
CA ALA A 89 -16.04 1.67 -15.93
C ALA A 89 -15.57 0.69 -17.04
N MET A 90 -15.12 -0.50 -16.66
CA MET A 90 -14.59 -1.53 -17.56
C MET A 90 -15.63 -2.62 -17.90
N VAL A 91 -16.69 -2.23 -18.62
CA VAL A 91 -17.85 -3.10 -18.95
C VAL A 91 -17.43 -4.44 -19.59
N ALA A 92 -16.47 -4.44 -20.52
CA ALA A 92 -15.98 -5.67 -21.16
C ALA A 92 -15.19 -6.57 -20.18
N LEU A 93 -14.41 -5.96 -19.28
CA LEU A 93 -13.62 -6.69 -18.29
C LEU A 93 -14.52 -7.33 -17.23
N ARG A 94 -15.66 -6.71 -16.91
CA ARG A 94 -16.64 -7.22 -15.94
C ARG A 94 -17.19 -8.60 -16.32
N THR A 95 -17.54 -8.79 -17.60
CA THR A 95 -18.03 -10.08 -18.13
C THR A 95 -16.92 -11.13 -18.11
N SER A 96 -15.73 -10.77 -18.57
CA SER A 96 -14.58 -11.67 -18.55
C SER A 96 -14.20 -12.11 -17.11
N THR A 97 -14.26 -11.21 -16.12
CA THR A 97 -13.98 -11.61 -14.72
C THR A 97 -15.05 -12.53 -14.14
N SER A 98 -16.32 -12.39 -14.52
CA SER A 98 -17.35 -13.35 -14.08
C SER A 98 -17.12 -14.74 -14.67
N ASP A 99 -16.66 -14.81 -15.92
CA ASP A 99 -16.38 -16.08 -16.60
C ASP A 99 -15.15 -16.77 -16.00
N ILE A 100 -14.07 -16.02 -15.75
CA ILE A 100 -12.87 -16.54 -15.07
C ILE A 100 -13.23 -17.05 -13.66
N ARG A 101 -14.04 -16.31 -12.90
CA ARG A 101 -14.45 -16.71 -11.54
C ARG A 101 -15.33 -17.96 -11.56
N ARG A 102 -16.21 -18.10 -12.55
CA ARG A 102 -17.04 -19.29 -12.74
C ARG A 102 -16.20 -20.50 -13.15
N ALA A 103 -15.20 -20.32 -14.00
CA ALA A 103 -14.29 -21.38 -14.44
C ALA A 103 -13.29 -21.83 -13.36
N SER A 104 -13.00 -20.98 -12.36
CA SER A 104 -12.08 -21.27 -11.26
C SER A 104 -12.76 -21.67 -9.95
N ALA A 105 -14.10 -21.74 -9.92
CA ALA A 105 -14.82 -22.31 -8.80
C ALA A 105 -14.62 -23.84 -8.77
N PRO A 106 -14.31 -24.44 -7.60
CA PRO A 106 -14.17 -25.89 -7.51
C PRO A 106 -15.53 -26.54 -7.77
N THR A 107 -15.57 -27.49 -8.71
CA THR A 107 -16.68 -28.43 -8.93
C THR A 107 -16.90 -29.34 -7.74
#